data_AF-A0AAE5CN92-F1
#
_entry.id   AF-A0AAE5CN92-F1
#
_cell.length_a   1.000
_cell.length_b   1.000
_cell.length_c   1.000
_cell.angle_alpha   90.00
_cell.angle_beta   90.00
_cell.angle_gamma   90.00
#
_symmetry.space_group_name_H-M   'P 1'
#
loop_
_entity.id
_entity.type
_entity.pdbx_description
1 polymer ?
#
loop_
_entity_poly.entity_id
_entity_poly.type
_entity_poly.pdbx_seq_one_letter_code
_entity_poly.pdbx_strand_id
1 'polypeptide(L)'
;MRKAIVVVVASVMVLGTLASAFYFLFQGTQPDPTSSGPLSDIPEAVVRSFRYSDFSHTDISELDLSTVGDEILTYTFSSETKWPAPERMPPEYSPDRIMSLGKDLGLGLTALHESGITGRGIPVAVIDKPIIEYHEAYSGGLRYIEVNPGAEEEGEAHFHGAACATILAGDYGVAPEAPLYYFAVPDGPEPYRWLAEAMNMLLDMREEMPEEEKIRIVSVSYGIHASEAGASEWLDAIARAEEQGVIVVYPGMPGLSFTGAGCLPNLDRDDPANYKRWSWVIAKEQVVGKLIEAGVSSFEEAREELKRLLTSDPEMDVLRVEAIHTFLYMIELAKFDPAASYEEYLWAMVTYDPETLAVPVDYLTVAGASSPLSYTYYGAGGLSWATPYLAGVLALGLQVNPSATPEDLFAALLETAWTFGQEGVQGKLLNPKAFVDALK
;
A
#
# COMPACT_ATOMS: atom_id res chain seq x y z
N MET A 1 -32.28 -17.25 -8.40
CA MET A 1 -30.99 -17.17 -9.12
C MET A 1 -30.19 -15.91 -8.75
N ARG A 2 -30.72 -14.67 -8.90
CA ARG A 2 -30.04 -13.44 -8.45
C ARG A 2 -29.61 -13.43 -6.96
N LYS A 3 -30.41 -14.00 -6.06
CA LYS A 3 -30.09 -14.11 -4.61
C LYS A 3 -29.08 -15.21 -4.27
N ALA A 4 -28.85 -16.18 -5.16
CA ALA A 4 -27.92 -17.30 -4.90
C ALA A 4 -26.49 -16.96 -5.34
N ILE A 5 -26.34 -16.13 -6.37
CA ILE A 5 -25.04 -15.63 -6.85
C ILE A 5 -24.43 -14.64 -5.85
N VAL A 6 -25.25 -13.82 -5.16
CA VAL A 6 -24.79 -12.88 -4.12
C VAL A 6 -24.22 -13.58 -2.88
N VAL A 7 -24.68 -14.80 -2.57
CA VAL A 7 -24.25 -15.56 -1.38
C VAL A 7 -22.97 -16.37 -1.62
N VAL A 8 -22.76 -16.87 -2.85
CA VAL A 8 -21.55 -17.63 -3.20
C VAL A 8 -20.32 -16.72 -3.38
N VAL A 9 -20.55 -15.46 -3.76
CA VAL A 9 -19.48 -14.46 -3.96
C VAL A 9 -18.98 -13.88 -2.62
N ALA A 10 -19.84 -13.79 -1.60
CA ALA A 10 -19.47 -13.33 -0.26
C ALA A 10 -18.43 -14.24 0.45
N SER A 11 -18.40 -15.53 0.12
CA SER A 11 -17.48 -16.50 0.73
C SER A 11 -16.04 -16.42 0.20
N VAL A 12 -15.82 -15.77 -0.95
CA VAL A 12 -14.51 -15.68 -1.62
C VAL A 12 -13.86 -14.30 -1.41
N MET A 13 -14.63 -13.28 -1.03
CA MET A 13 -14.18 -11.87 -1.02
C MET A 13 -13.55 -11.35 0.28
N VAL A 14 -13.52 -12.13 1.37
CA VAL A 14 -13.04 -11.65 2.69
C VAL A 14 -11.65 -12.21 3.07
N LEU A 15 -11.13 -13.18 2.31
CA LEU A 15 -9.87 -13.85 2.66
C LEU A 15 -8.61 -13.12 2.19
N GLY A 16 -8.72 -12.00 1.47
CA GLY A 16 -7.58 -11.27 0.88
C GLY A 16 -7.30 -9.86 1.43
N THR A 17 -8.06 -9.38 2.42
CA THR A 17 -8.05 -7.95 2.76
C THR A 17 -7.08 -7.60 3.90
N LEU A 18 -6.63 -6.34 3.93
CA LEU A 18 -5.71 -5.78 4.95
C LEU A 18 -6.16 -6.11 6.38
N ALA A 19 -7.46 -6.21 6.65
CA ALA A 19 -8.00 -6.56 7.96
C ALA A 19 -7.74 -8.03 8.37
N SER A 20 -7.75 -8.96 7.41
CA SER A 20 -7.35 -10.36 7.63
C SER A 20 -5.84 -10.44 7.88
N ALA A 21 -5.05 -9.69 7.12
CA ALA A 21 -3.61 -9.55 7.37
C ALA A 21 -3.34 -8.94 8.76
N PHE A 22 -4.05 -7.88 9.18
CA PHE A 22 -3.97 -7.30 10.54
C PHE A 22 -4.44 -8.29 11.64
N TYR A 23 -5.40 -9.17 11.35
CA TYR A 23 -5.81 -10.20 12.30
C TYR A 23 -4.73 -11.29 12.46
N PHE A 24 -4.08 -11.71 11.37
CA PHE A 24 -3.09 -12.80 11.38
C PHE A 24 -1.67 -12.36 11.74
N LEU A 25 -1.25 -11.13 11.40
CA LEU A 25 0.06 -10.57 11.78
C LEU A 25 0.20 -10.35 13.29
N PHE A 26 -0.88 -10.01 14.00
CA PHE A 26 -0.78 -9.55 15.40
C PHE A 26 -0.91 -10.65 16.45
N GLN A 27 -1.42 -11.85 16.13
CA GLN A 27 -1.70 -12.85 17.17
C GLN A 27 -0.65 -13.93 17.33
N GLY A 28 0.14 -14.29 16.32
CA GLY A 28 1.12 -15.39 16.40
C GLY A 28 0.56 -16.71 16.99
N THR A 29 -0.76 -16.87 17.04
CA THR A 29 -1.45 -17.98 17.70
C THR A 29 -2.46 -18.55 16.72
N GLN A 30 -2.40 -19.87 16.57
CA GLN A 30 -3.43 -20.63 15.88
C GLN A 30 -4.72 -20.54 16.70
N PRO A 31 -5.89 -20.28 16.08
CA PRO A 31 -7.14 -20.09 16.81
C PRO A 31 -7.51 -21.38 17.56
N ASP A 32 -7.92 -21.25 18.83
CA ASP A 32 -8.63 -22.31 19.56
C ASP A 32 -10.03 -22.45 18.95
N PRO A 33 -10.33 -23.56 18.25
CA PRO A 33 -11.60 -23.75 17.54
C PRO A 33 -12.81 -23.91 18.48
N THR A 34 -12.61 -23.88 19.80
CA THR A 34 -13.66 -24.01 20.82
C THR A 34 -13.97 -22.71 21.57
N SER A 35 -13.20 -21.64 21.37
CA SER A 35 -13.46 -20.34 21.98
C SER A 35 -14.33 -19.46 21.08
N SER A 36 -15.43 -18.91 21.60
CA SER A 36 -16.16 -17.84 20.92
C SER A 36 -15.34 -16.55 21.06
N GLY A 37 -14.47 -16.28 20.09
CA GLY A 37 -13.61 -15.09 20.10
C GLY A 37 -14.41 -13.78 20.18
N PRO A 38 -13.75 -12.65 20.49
CA PRO A 38 -14.41 -11.35 20.71
C PRO A 38 -15.12 -10.77 19.46
N LEU A 39 -14.93 -11.39 18.29
CA LEU A 39 -15.59 -11.03 17.04
C LEU A 39 -16.59 -12.10 16.56
N SER A 40 -16.90 -13.10 17.39
CA SER A 40 -17.78 -14.22 17.00
C SER A 40 -19.26 -13.84 16.84
N ASP A 41 -19.70 -12.72 17.41
CA ASP A 41 -21.06 -12.16 17.29
C ASP A 41 -21.19 -11.11 16.18
N ILE A 42 -20.13 -10.87 15.40
CA ILE A 42 -20.17 -9.92 14.27
C ILE A 42 -20.94 -10.57 13.10
N PRO A 43 -22.00 -9.92 12.58
CA PRO A 43 -22.78 -10.47 11.48
C PRO A 43 -22.01 -10.43 10.16
N GLU A 44 -22.35 -11.34 9.24
CA GLU A 44 -21.86 -11.27 7.87
C GLU A 44 -22.34 -9.98 7.18
N ALA A 45 -21.43 -9.27 6.54
CA ALA A 45 -21.72 -8.02 5.86
C ALA A 45 -22.59 -8.23 4.62
N VAL A 46 -23.51 -7.31 4.36
CA VAL A 46 -24.33 -7.32 3.14
C VAL A 46 -23.84 -6.24 2.18
N VAL A 47 -22.85 -6.62 1.36
CA VAL A 47 -22.26 -5.78 0.31
C VAL A 47 -23.29 -5.41 -0.76
N ARG A 48 -23.34 -4.13 -1.15
CA ARG A 48 -24.32 -3.55 -2.08
C ARG A 48 -23.74 -3.17 -3.45
N SER A 49 -22.42 -3.06 -3.52
CA SER A 49 -21.66 -2.68 -4.72
C SER A 49 -20.38 -3.52 -4.76
N PHE A 50 -19.86 -3.80 -5.96
CA PHE A 50 -18.60 -4.52 -6.11
C PHE A 50 -17.39 -3.59 -5.98
N ARG A 51 -17.57 -2.31 -5.62
CA ARG A 51 -16.46 -1.40 -5.36
C ARG A 51 -15.42 -2.02 -4.45
N TYR A 52 -14.16 -1.94 -4.89
CA TYR A 52 -12.99 -2.48 -4.16
C TYR A 52 -13.05 -3.98 -3.90
N SER A 53 -13.88 -4.73 -4.64
CA SER A 53 -13.87 -6.19 -4.58
C SER A 53 -12.62 -6.73 -5.26
N ASP A 54 -12.05 -7.77 -4.67
CA ASP A 54 -10.95 -8.53 -5.23
C ASP A 54 -11.46 -9.72 -6.05
N PHE A 55 -11.15 -9.69 -7.34
CA PHE A 55 -11.43 -10.73 -8.32
C PHE A 55 -10.15 -11.39 -8.84
N SER A 56 -8.99 -11.15 -8.21
CA SER A 56 -7.71 -11.75 -8.57
C SER A 56 -7.83 -13.27 -8.58
N HIS A 57 -7.27 -13.92 -9.60
CA HIS A 57 -7.32 -15.37 -9.81
C HIS A 57 -8.73 -16.00 -9.81
N THR A 58 -9.79 -15.20 -9.94
CA THR A 58 -11.18 -15.66 -9.84
C THR A 58 -11.86 -15.78 -11.20
N ASP A 59 -12.79 -16.73 -11.32
CA ASP A 59 -13.67 -16.86 -12.49
C ASP A 59 -14.97 -16.08 -12.28
N ILE A 60 -15.09 -14.93 -12.93
CA ILE A 60 -16.28 -14.07 -12.91
C ILE A 60 -16.99 -14.01 -14.26
N SER A 61 -16.71 -14.96 -15.16
CA SER A 61 -17.26 -15.00 -16.53
C SER A 61 -18.79 -15.05 -16.59
N GLU A 62 -19.42 -15.51 -15.51
CA GLU A 62 -20.87 -15.61 -15.37
C GLU A 62 -21.55 -14.33 -14.85
N LEU A 63 -20.80 -13.28 -14.49
CA LEU A 63 -21.36 -11.99 -14.06
C LEU A 63 -21.85 -11.15 -15.25
N ASP A 64 -22.84 -10.30 -15.00
CA ASP A 64 -23.25 -9.24 -15.94
C ASP A 64 -22.82 -7.90 -15.34
N LEU A 65 -21.79 -7.31 -15.94
CA LEU A 65 -21.18 -6.06 -15.53
C LEU A 65 -21.52 -4.91 -16.50
N SER A 66 -22.42 -5.13 -17.47
CA SER A 66 -22.74 -4.14 -18.52
C SER A 66 -23.25 -2.80 -18.00
N THR A 67 -23.73 -2.75 -16.75
CA THR A 67 -24.30 -1.55 -16.12
C THR A 67 -23.44 -0.96 -15.00
N VAL A 68 -22.25 -1.50 -14.70
CA VAL A 68 -21.45 -1.02 -13.54
C VAL A 68 -20.73 0.31 -13.84
N GLY A 69 -20.49 0.62 -15.11
CA GLY A 69 -19.81 1.87 -15.53
C GLY A 69 -18.42 2.01 -14.92
N ASP A 70 -18.06 3.22 -14.48
CA ASP A 70 -16.77 3.55 -13.86
C ASP A 70 -16.48 2.78 -12.56
N GLU A 71 -17.48 2.12 -11.96
CA GLU A 71 -17.28 1.29 -10.77
C GLU A 71 -16.21 0.21 -11.00
N ILE A 72 -16.14 -0.33 -12.23
CA ILE A 72 -15.17 -1.37 -12.60
C ILE A 72 -13.72 -0.95 -12.38
N LEU A 73 -13.43 0.36 -12.43
CA LEU A 73 -12.11 0.91 -12.17
C LEU A 73 -11.68 0.76 -10.72
N THR A 74 -12.60 0.45 -9.81
CA THR A 74 -12.29 0.24 -8.38
C THR A 74 -12.05 -1.22 -8.05
N TYR A 75 -12.20 -2.16 -8.99
CA TYR A 75 -12.01 -3.57 -8.71
C TYR A 75 -10.53 -3.92 -8.65
N THR A 76 -10.17 -4.90 -7.83
CA THR A 76 -8.84 -5.53 -7.86
C THR A 76 -8.93 -6.80 -8.70
N PHE A 77 -7.97 -7.04 -9.58
CA PHE A 77 -7.96 -8.23 -10.44
C PHE A 77 -6.57 -8.53 -10.99
N SER A 78 -6.34 -9.78 -11.37
CA SER A 78 -5.07 -10.23 -11.94
C SER A 78 -5.20 -10.64 -13.40
N SER A 79 -4.07 -10.84 -14.08
CA SER A 79 -4.01 -11.36 -15.46
C SER A 79 -4.75 -12.69 -15.63
N GLU A 80 -4.92 -13.47 -14.56
CA GLU A 80 -5.62 -14.76 -14.54
C GLU A 80 -7.12 -14.66 -14.28
N THR A 81 -7.63 -13.49 -13.88
CA THR A 81 -9.07 -13.27 -13.69
C THR A 81 -9.81 -13.55 -15.00
N LYS A 82 -10.82 -14.42 -14.95
CA LYS A 82 -11.65 -14.71 -16.14
C LYS A 82 -12.86 -13.80 -16.16
N TRP A 83 -12.93 -13.00 -17.21
CA TRP A 83 -13.94 -11.95 -17.35
C TRP A 83 -15.18 -12.39 -18.14
N PRO A 84 -16.34 -11.74 -17.93
CA PRO A 84 -17.51 -11.91 -18.78
C PRO A 84 -17.21 -11.64 -20.26
N ALA A 85 -18.05 -12.19 -21.15
CA ALA A 85 -18.02 -11.86 -22.56
C ALA A 85 -18.20 -10.34 -22.79
N PRO A 86 -17.66 -9.75 -23.88
CA PRO A 86 -17.69 -8.31 -24.12
C PRO A 86 -19.09 -7.66 -24.03
N GLU A 87 -20.16 -8.36 -24.40
CA GLU A 87 -21.54 -7.86 -24.34
C GLU A 87 -22.06 -7.71 -22.91
N ARG A 88 -21.37 -8.32 -21.94
CA ARG A 88 -21.66 -8.28 -20.49
C ARG A 88 -20.66 -7.40 -19.74
N MET A 89 -19.80 -6.67 -20.44
CA MET A 89 -18.83 -5.72 -19.89
C MET A 89 -19.30 -4.28 -20.14
N PRO A 90 -18.86 -3.29 -19.34
CA PRO A 90 -19.03 -1.88 -19.68
C PRO A 90 -18.38 -1.58 -21.05
N PRO A 91 -19.07 -0.89 -21.98
CA PRO A 91 -18.56 -0.70 -23.33
C PRO A 91 -17.28 0.14 -23.40
N GLU A 92 -17.01 0.99 -22.41
CA GLU A 92 -15.82 1.82 -22.34
C GLU A 92 -14.58 1.09 -21.81
N TYR A 93 -14.74 -0.06 -21.14
CA TYR A 93 -13.66 -0.67 -20.36
C TYR A 93 -13.38 -2.12 -20.77
N SER A 94 -12.09 -2.45 -20.88
CA SER A 94 -11.60 -3.82 -20.91
C SER A 94 -10.57 -4.03 -19.79
N PRO A 95 -10.39 -5.26 -19.29
CA PRO A 95 -9.40 -5.55 -18.26
C PRO A 95 -7.98 -5.13 -18.67
N ASP A 96 -7.59 -5.46 -19.91
CA ASP A 96 -6.28 -5.07 -20.46
C ASP A 96 -6.09 -3.54 -20.49
N ARG A 97 -7.16 -2.79 -20.82
CA ARG A 97 -7.12 -1.33 -20.81
C ARG A 97 -6.94 -0.79 -19.40
N ILE A 98 -7.70 -1.29 -18.42
CA ILE A 98 -7.59 -0.84 -17.02
C ILE A 98 -6.19 -1.16 -16.46
N MET A 99 -5.70 -2.38 -16.72
CA MET A 99 -4.36 -2.81 -16.31
C MET A 99 -3.27 -1.97 -16.98
N SER A 100 -3.42 -1.61 -18.25
CA SER A 100 -2.48 -0.69 -18.91
C SER A 100 -2.51 0.71 -18.30
N LEU A 101 -3.68 1.23 -17.94
CA LEU A 101 -3.81 2.55 -17.32
C LEU A 101 -3.22 2.57 -15.91
N GLY A 102 -3.34 1.48 -15.15
CA GLY A 102 -2.76 1.39 -13.81
C GLY A 102 -1.22 1.32 -13.78
N LYS A 103 -0.55 1.11 -14.93
CA LYS A 103 0.92 1.19 -15.02
C LYS A 103 1.42 2.64 -15.04
N ASP A 104 0.55 3.62 -15.27
CA ASP A 104 0.91 5.03 -15.14
C ASP A 104 0.87 5.42 -13.65
N LEU A 105 2.05 5.65 -13.06
CA LEU A 105 2.17 6.04 -11.66
C LEU A 105 1.76 7.51 -11.42
N GLY A 106 1.68 8.32 -12.49
CA GLY A 106 1.17 9.69 -12.49
C GLY A 106 2.16 10.75 -12.01
N LEU A 107 1.62 11.95 -11.76
CA LEU A 107 2.32 13.13 -11.24
C LEU A 107 3.51 13.61 -12.10
N GLY A 108 3.46 13.39 -13.41
CA GLY A 108 4.44 13.87 -14.38
C GLY A 108 5.73 13.06 -14.45
N LEU A 109 5.75 11.83 -13.91
CA LEU A 109 6.93 10.96 -13.94
C LEU A 109 7.40 10.66 -15.37
N THR A 110 6.49 10.39 -16.29
CA THR A 110 6.82 10.16 -17.71
C THR A 110 7.62 11.32 -18.30
N ALA A 111 7.20 12.57 -18.05
CA ALA A 111 7.91 13.75 -18.54
C ALA A 111 9.31 13.90 -17.91
N LEU A 112 9.48 13.50 -16.65
CA LEU A 112 10.81 13.46 -16.01
C LEU A 112 11.70 12.40 -16.67
N HIS A 113 11.17 11.20 -16.91
CA HIS A 113 11.90 10.12 -17.56
C HIS A 113 12.33 10.50 -18.98
N GLU A 114 11.45 11.11 -19.77
CA GLU A 114 11.74 11.61 -21.12
C GLU A 114 12.82 12.70 -21.11
N SER A 115 12.95 13.46 -20.02
CA SER A 115 14.01 14.46 -19.83
C SER A 115 15.34 13.87 -19.34
N GLY A 116 15.40 12.57 -19.11
CA GLY A 116 16.58 11.84 -18.65
C GLY A 116 16.72 11.72 -17.13
N ILE A 117 15.70 12.11 -16.37
CA ILE A 117 15.65 11.95 -14.90
C ILE A 117 14.87 10.67 -14.60
N THR A 118 15.58 9.59 -14.33
CA THR A 118 15.08 8.19 -14.29
C THR A 118 15.57 7.41 -13.08
N GLY A 119 16.32 8.05 -12.17
CA GLY A 119 17.01 7.43 -11.05
C GLY A 119 18.35 6.79 -11.45
N ARG A 120 18.77 6.94 -12.72
CA ARG A 120 20.00 6.34 -13.24
C ARG A 120 21.20 6.74 -12.38
N GLY A 121 21.99 5.73 -12.00
CA GLY A 121 23.21 5.92 -11.24
C GLY A 121 22.98 6.14 -9.74
N ILE A 122 21.74 6.00 -9.24
CA ILE A 122 21.42 6.02 -7.82
C ILE A 122 21.00 4.61 -7.40
N PRO A 123 21.89 3.81 -6.79
CA PRO A 123 21.55 2.47 -6.34
C PRO A 123 20.56 2.52 -5.16
N VAL A 124 19.48 1.74 -5.28
CA VAL A 124 18.39 1.66 -4.30
C VAL A 124 18.18 0.21 -3.87
N ALA A 125 17.61 0.01 -2.68
CA ALA A 125 17.26 -1.32 -2.19
C ALA A 125 15.80 -1.41 -1.73
N VAL A 126 15.24 -2.61 -1.85
CA VAL A 126 14.00 -3.03 -1.18
C VAL A 126 14.34 -4.15 -0.21
N ILE A 127 13.84 -4.07 1.02
CA ILE A 127 13.84 -5.18 1.98
C ILE A 127 12.39 -5.61 2.19
N ASP A 128 12.01 -6.75 1.65
CA ASP A 128 10.63 -7.25 1.72
C ASP A 128 10.59 -8.77 1.47
N LYS A 129 9.40 -9.37 1.43
CA LYS A 129 9.19 -10.82 1.26
C LYS A 129 9.68 -11.31 -0.11
N PRO A 130 9.93 -12.61 -0.33
CA PRO A 130 10.41 -13.13 -1.61
C PRO A 130 9.53 -12.74 -2.81
N ILE A 131 10.14 -12.64 -3.99
CA ILE A 131 9.44 -12.31 -5.25
C ILE A 131 9.95 -13.22 -6.37
N ILE A 132 9.28 -13.21 -7.52
CA ILE A 132 9.81 -13.80 -8.75
C ILE A 132 10.87 -12.86 -9.31
N GLU A 133 12.16 -13.12 -9.06
CA GLU A 133 13.25 -12.19 -9.39
C GLU A 133 13.44 -11.95 -10.89
N TYR A 134 12.93 -12.87 -11.72
CA TYR A 134 12.97 -12.82 -13.18
C TYR A 134 11.63 -12.40 -13.80
N HIS A 135 10.76 -11.74 -13.04
CA HIS A 135 9.54 -11.13 -13.57
C HIS A 135 9.87 -10.09 -14.66
N GLU A 136 9.06 -10.02 -15.72
CA GLU A 136 9.35 -9.12 -16.86
C GLU A 136 9.34 -7.63 -16.50
N ALA A 137 8.73 -7.28 -15.35
CA ALA A 137 8.67 -5.91 -14.85
C ALA A 137 10.02 -5.37 -14.34
N TYR A 138 11.04 -6.22 -14.21
CA TYR A 138 12.36 -5.87 -13.67
C TYR A 138 13.46 -5.96 -14.73
N SER A 139 13.14 -5.66 -16.00
CA SER A 139 14.05 -5.87 -17.13
C SER A 139 15.31 -5.01 -17.07
N GLY A 140 15.28 -3.91 -16.30
CA GLY A 140 16.42 -3.05 -15.99
C GLY A 140 17.52 -3.70 -15.13
N GLY A 141 17.27 -4.91 -14.61
CA GLY A 141 18.24 -5.67 -13.83
C GLY A 141 18.03 -5.50 -12.32
N LEU A 142 17.39 -6.48 -11.71
CA LEU A 142 17.27 -6.62 -10.25
C LEU A 142 18.38 -7.54 -9.73
N ARG A 143 19.07 -7.12 -8.67
CA ARG A 143 20.00 -7.97 -7.93
C ARG A 143 19.29 -8.56 -6.71
N TYR A 144 18.85 -9.80 -6.86
CA TYR A 144 18.18 -10.56 -5.81
C TYR A 144 19.18 -11.13 -4.81
N ILE A 145 18.90 -10.94 -3.52
CA ILE A 145 19.71 -11.39 -2.40
C ILE A 145 18.77 -12.04 -1.40
N GLU A 146 18.93 -13.34 -1.20
CA GLU A 146 18.20 -14.07 -0.18
C GLU A 146 18.90 -13.90 1.18
N VAL A 147 18.17 -13.41 2.19
CA VAL A 147 18.74 -13.11 3.52
C VAL A 147 18.95 -14.39 4.34
N ASN A 148 18.15 -15.43 4.08
CA ASN A 148 18.28 -16.72 4.74
C ASN A 148 18.20 -17.90 3.75
N PRO A 149 19.23 -18.11 2.92
CA PRO A 149 19.22 -19.13 1.86
C PRO A 149 19.27 -20.58 2.38
N GLY A 150 19.39 -20.77 3.70
CA GLY A 150 19.43 -22.08 4.36
C GLY A 150 18.13 -22.47 5.05
N ALA A 151 17.06 -21.67 4.94
CA ALA A 151 15.75 -22.07 5.41
C ALA A 151 15.25 -23.26 4.57
N GLU A 152 14.69 -24.29 5.21
CA GLU A 152 14.20 -25.49 4.49
C GLU A 152 12.98 -25.21 3.59
N GLU A 153 12.42 -24.00 3.67
CA GLU A 153 11.35 -23.48 2.82
C GLU A 153 11.89 -22.28 2.02
N GLU A 154 12.13 -22.46 0.72
CA GLU A 154 12.20 -21.31 -0.21
C GLU A 154 10.87 -20.56 -0.06
N GLY A 155 10.91 -19.33 0.44
CA GLY A 155 9.67 -18.58 0.68
C GLY A 155 8.93 -18.34 -0.64
N GLU A 156 7.62 -18.61 -0.65
CA GLU A 156 6.79 -18.40 -1.83
C GLU A 156 6.81 -16.91 -2.25
N ALA A 157 6.80 -16.66 -3.56
CA ALA A 157 6.74 -15.30 -4.09
C ALA A 157 5.50 -14.58 -3.55
N HIS A 158 5.69 -13.36 -3.06
CA HIS A 158 4.67 -12.60 -2.37
C HIS A 158 4.39 -11.28 -3.09
N PHE A 159 3.09 -10.96 -3.26
CA PHE A 159 2.64 -9.77 -4.01
C PHE A 159 3.17 -8.46 -3.42
N HIS A 160 3.30 -8.37 -2.10
CA HIS A 160 3.75 -7.15 -1.40
C HIS A 160 5.14 -6.69 -1.83
N GLY A 161 6.11 -7.62 -1.84
CA GLY A 161 7.45 -7.36 -2.33
C GLY A 161 7.48 -7.01 -3.81
N ALA A 162 6.67 -7.72 -4.61
CA ALA A 162 6.57 -7.50 -6.05
C ALA A 162 6.03 -6.10 -6.37
N ALA A 163 5.04 -5.63 -5.59
CA ALA A 163 4.54 -4.26 -5.65
C ALA A 163 5.62 -3.25 -5.30
N CYS A 164 6.38 -3.47 -4.22
CA CYS A 164 7.43 -2.55 -3.79
C CYS A 164 8.55 -2.41 -4.84
N ALA A 165 9.04 -3.53 -5.38
CA ALA A 165 10.03 -3.52 -6.45
C ALA A 165 9.50 -2.84 -7.72
N THR A 166 8.26 -3.12 -8.12
CA THR A 166 7.66 -2.55 -9.34
C THR A 166 7.51 -1.04 -9.23
N ILE A 167 6.93 -0.56 -8.13
CA ILE A 167 6.69 0.87 -7.90
C ILE A 167 8.01 1.63 -7.81
N LEU A 168 9.01 1.09 -7.11
CA LEU A 168 10.29 1.77 -6.94
C LEU A 168 11.05 1.90 -8.26
N ALA A 169 11.37 0.77 -8.89
CA ALA A 169 12.33 0.70 -9.99
C ALA A 169 12.01 -0.41 -11.02
N GLY A 170 10.73 -0.81 -11.15
CA GLY A 170 10.30 -1.60 -12.29
C GLY A 170 10.39 -0.80 -13.60
N ASP A 171 10.13 -1.45 -14.73
CA ASP A 171 10.21 -0.85 -16.09
C ASP A 171 9.39 0.44 -16.25
N TYR A 172 8.31 0.57 -15.48
CA TYR A 172 7.44 1.76 -15.38
C TYR A 172 7.38 2.32 -13.95
N GLY A 173 8.34 1.96 -13.11
CA GLY A 173 8.48 2.44 -11.74
C GLY A 173 8.80 3.93 -11.69
N VAL A 174 8.87 4.49 -10.49
CA VAL A 174 9.20 5.89 -10.27
C VAL A 174 10.63 6.20 -10.72
N ALA A 175 11.57 5.29 -10.44
CA ALA A 175 12.98 5.38 -10.79
C ALA A 175 13.41 4.16 -11.64
N PRO A 176 12.92 4.05 -12.89
CA PRO A 176 13.00 2.82 -13.68
C PRO A 176 14.44 2.43 -14.11
N GLU A 177 15.41 3.33 -13.98
CA GLU A 177 16.82 3.06 -14.31
C GLU A 177 17.75 3.08 -13.09
N ALA A 178 17.19 3.15 -11.88
CA ALA A 178 17.96 2.98 -10.65
C ALA A 178 18.43 1.51 -10.51
N PRO A 179 19.71 1.23 -10.23
CA PRO A 179 20.16 -0.12 -9.89
C PRO A 179 19.42 -0.64 -8.65
N LEU A 180 18.61 -1.69 -8.82
CA LEU A 180 17.75 -2.21 -7.78
C LEU A 180 18.37 -3.45 -7.10
N TYR A 181 18.58 -3.33 -5.80
CA TYR A 181 18.94 -4.44 -4.90
C TYR A 181 17.69 -4.92 -4.16
N TYR A 182 17.48 -6.23 -4.11
CA TYR A 182 16.32 -6.80 -3.44
C TYR A 182 16.78 -7.78 -2.37
N PHE A 183 16.53 -7.46 -1.11
CA PHE A 183 16.82 -8.32 0.02
C PHE A 183 15.54 -9.05 0.43
N ALA A 184 15.44 -10.31 0.04
CA ALA A 184 14.31 -11.17 0.36
C ALA A 184 14.41 -11.71 1.79
N VAL A 185 13.52 -11.23 2.65
CA VAL A 185 13.40 -11.67 4.04
C VAL A 185 12.31 -12.74 4.20
N PRO A 186 12.51 -13.75 5.07
CA PRO A 186 11.46 -14.75 5.35
C PRO A 186 10.16 -14.12 5.85
N ASP A 187 9.03 -14.66 5.38
CA ASP A 187 7.69 -14.32 5.88
C ASP A 187 7.40 -15.13 7.15
N GLY A 188 7.83 -14.60 8.30
CA GLY A 188 7.78 -15.31 9.57
C GLY A 188 7.42 -14.42 10.76
N PRO A 189 7.24 -15.02 11.95
CA PRO A 189 6.75 -14.33 13.15
C PRO A 189 7.77 -13.37 13.79
N GLU A 190 9.02 -13.35 13.30
CA GLU A 190 10.09 -12.47 13.78
C GLU A 190 10.52 -11.47 12.68
N PRO A 191 9.61 -10.59 12.19
CA PRO A 191 9.89 -9.73 11.03
C PRO A 191 11.09 -8.80 11.28
N TYR A 192 11.16 -8.13 12.44
CA TYR A 192 12.25 -7.19 12.73
C TYR A 192 13.63 -7.84 12.81
N ARG A 193 13.69 -9.11 13.23
CA ARG A 193 14.94 -9.89 13.20
C ARG A 193 15.45 -9.96 11.76
N TRP A 194 14.62 -10.39 10.83
CA TRP A 194 15.02 -10.53 9.44
C TRP A 194 15.27 -9.20 8.73
N LEU A 195 14.51 -8.15 9.07
CA LEU A 195 14.79 -6.79 8.60
C LEU A 195 16.17 -6.30 9.08
N ALA A 196 16.50 -6.52 10.35
CA ALA A 196 17.81 -6.16 10.91
C ALA A 196 18.95 -6.95 10.26
N GLU A 197 18.79 -8.26 10.05
CA GLU A 197 19.78 -9.08 9.34
C GLU A 197 19.99 -8.62 7.90
N ALA A 198 18.90 -8.32 7.18
CA ALA A 198 18.98 -7.78 5.82
C ALA A 198 19.75 -6.46 5.76
N MET A 199 19.49 -5.55 6.70
CA MET A 199 20.21 -4.29 6.78
C MET A 199 21.68 -4.48 7.15
N ASN A 200 22.00 -5.41 8.07
CA ASN A 200 23.40 -5.74 8.37
C ASN A 200 24.13 -6.27 7.13
N MET A 201 23.52 -7.21 6.38
CA MET A 201 24.06 -7.70 5.11
C MET A 201 24.25 -6.59 4.08
N LEU A 202 23.31 -5.66 4.00
CA LEU A 202 23.40 -4.49 3.11
C LEU A 202 24.59 -3.61 3.48
N LEU A 203 24.77 -3.30 4.77
CA LEU A 203 25.88 -2.46 5.25
C LEU A 203 27.23 -3.14 5.04
N ASP A 204 27.34 -4.44 5.35
CA ASP A 204 28.55 -5.23 5.09
C ASP A 204 28.91 -5.22 3.60
N MET A 205 27.93 -5.45 2.72
CA MET A 205 28.15 -5.38 1.27
C MET A 205 28.61 -3.97 0.84
N ARG A 206 28.02 -2.92 1.41
CA ARG A 206 28.30 -1.52 1.08
C ARG A 206 29.73 -1.11 1.44
N GLU A 207 30.35 -1.71 2.46
CA GLU A 207 31.76 -1.45 2.81
C GLU A 207 32.73 -1.85 1.68
N GLU A 208 32.38 -2.86 0.89
CA GLU A 208 33.20 -3.38 -0.20
C GLU A 208 32.90 -2.72 -1.55
N MET A 209 31.83 -1.92 -1.64
CA MET A 209 31.38 -1.30 -2.90
C MET A 209 32.14 0.00 -3.23
N PRO A 210 32.42 0.27 -4.52
CA PRO A 210 32.80 1.60 -5.00
C PRO A 210 31.79 2.66 -4.56
N GLU A 211 32.24 3.88 -4.27
CA GLU A 211 31.39 4.95 -3.73
C GLU A 211 30.17 5.24 -4.62
N GLU A 212 30.36 5.19 -5.94
CA GLU A 212 29.34 5.40 -6.96
C GLU A 212 28.32 4.25 -7.07
N GLU A 213 28.64 3.06 -6.55
CA GLU A 213 27.76 1.89 -6.55
C GLU A 213 27.06 1.67 -5.20
N LYS A 214 27.47 2.38 -4.15
CA LYS A 214 26.89 2.24 -2.82
C LYS A 214 25.40 2.54 -2.83
N ILE A 215 24.64 1.66 -2.21
CA ILE A 215 23.21 1.85 -1.98
C ILE A 215 23.01 3.14 -1.16
N ARG A 216 22.13 4.01 -1.67
CA ARG A 216 21.84 5.33 -1.09
C ARG A 216 20.47 5.39 -0.42
N ILE A 217 19.52 4.60 -0.89
CA ILE A 217 18.13 4.61 -0.40
C ILE A 217 17.69 3.16 -0.18
N VAL A 218 17.04 2.89 0.96
CA VAL A 218 16.45 1.59 1.29
C VAL A 218 14.97 1.80 1.56
N SER A 219 14.12 1.16 0.78
CA SER A 219 12.68 1.11 0.98
C SER A 219 12.33 -0.10 1.84
N VAL A 220 11.72 0.15 3.00
CA VAL A 220 11.21 -0.90 3.90
C VAL A 220 9.75 -0.63 4.20
N SER A 221 8.88 -1.41 3.57
CA SER A 221 7.43 -1.20 3.60
C SER A 221 6.78 -1.85 4.82
N TYR A 222 7.39 -1.67 5.99
CA TYR A 222 6.98 -2.27 7.25
C TYR A 222 7.04 -1.22 8.37
N GLY A 223 5.94 -1.04 9.10
CA GLY A 223 5.86 -0.10 10.23
C GLY A 223 6.59 -0.63 11.47
N ILE A 224 6.95 0.27 12.39
CA ILE A 224 7.65 -0.11 13.64
C ILE A 224 6.70 -0.03 14.82
N HIS A 225 6.52 -1.15 15.52
CA HIS A 225 5.83 -1.23 16.79
C HIS A 225 6.85 -1.44 17.91
N ALA A 226 7.20 -0.35 18.62
CA ALA A 226 8.31 -0.34 19.59
C ALA A 226 8.20 -1.38 20.72
N SER A 227 7.01 -1.91 21.01
CA SER A 227 6.79 -2.96 22.02
C SER A 227 7.02 -4.39 21.52
N GLU A 228 7.14 -4.60 20.20
CA GLU A 228 7.32 -5.92 19.61
C GLU A 228 8.79 -6.39 19.71
N ALA A 229 8.98 -7.70 19.82
CA ALA A 229 10.31 -8.30 19.95
C ALA A 229 11.14 -8.03 18.69
N GLY A 230 12.39 -7.59 18.86
CA GLY A 230 13.29 -7.25 17.75
C GLY A 230 13.19 -5.80 17.26
N ALA A 231 12.19 -5.03 17.71
CA ALA A 231 11.99 -3.65 17.25
C ALA A 231 13.18 -2.73 17.63
N SER A 232 13.80 -2.94 18.80
CA SER A 232 14.97 -2.16 19.22
C SER A 232 16.18 -2.45 18.33
N GLU A 233 16.43 -3.72 18.03
CA GLU A 233 17.51 -4.17 17.17
C GLU A 233 17.34 -3.65 15.74
N TRP A 234 16.09 -3.58 15.27
CA TRP A 234 15.75 -2.97 13.98
C TRP A 234 16.00 -1.46 13.97
N LEU A 235 15.57 -0.73 15.00
CA LEU A 235 15.84 0.70 15.14
C LEU A 235 17.35 1.00 15.20
N ASP A 236 18.12 0.17 15.90
CA ASP A 236 19.58 0.29 15.95
C ASP A 236 20.21 0.04 14.56
N ALA A 237 19.67 -0.87 13.77
CA ALA A 237 20.13 -1.14 12.40
C ALA A 237 19.82 0.03 11.45
N ILE A 238 18.64 0.65 11.57
CA ILE A 238 18.28 1.88 10.84
C ILE A 238 19.27 2.99 11.19
N ALA A 239 19.50 3.23 12.49
CA ALA A 239 20.40 4.30 12.94
C ALA A 239 21.83 4.12 12.39
N ARG A 240 22.36 2.88 12.38
CA ARG A 240 23.66 2.59 11.76
C ARG A 240 23.68 2.87 10.26
N ALA A 241 22.59 2.58 9.55
CA ALA A 241 22.50 2.86 8.12
C ALA A 241 22.47 4.37 7.84
N GLU A 242 21.69 5.12 8.62
CA GLU A 242 21.59 6.58 8.54
C GLU A 242 22.93 7.26 8.85
N GLU A 243 23.67 6.80 9.86
CA GLU A 243 25.03 7.26 10.18
C GLU A 243 26.01 7.07 9.02
N GLN A 244 25.76 6.09 8.15
CA GLN A 244 26.56 5.82 6.96
C GLN A 244 26.04 6.53 5.70
N GLY A 245 25.05 7.42 5.82
CA GLY A 245 24.47 8.20 4.74
C GLY A 245 23.47 7.45 3.87
N VAL A 246 22.86 6.39 4.39
CA VAL A 246 21.75 5.67 3.74
C VAL A 246 20.42 6.28 4.19
N ILE A 247 19.56 6.62 3.24
CA ILE A 247 18.20 7.08 3.54
C ILE A 247 17.31 5.85 3.67
N VAL A 248 16.78 5.58 4.87
CA VAL A 248 15.84 4.47 5.08
C VAL A 248 14.42 5.03 5.06
N VAL A 249 13.63 4.62 4.07
CA VAL A 249 12.24 5.04 3.90
C VAL A 249 11.32 3.96 4.47
N TYR A 250 10.50 4.31 5.46
CA TYR A 250 9.52 3.40 6.06
C TYR A 250 8.32 4.16 6.64
N PRO A 251 7.14 3.50 6.79
CA PRO A 251 5.98 4.13 7.40
C PRO A 251 6.25 4.59 8.84
N GLY A 252 6.01 5.87 9.11
CA GLY A 252 6.22 6.45 10.44
C GLY A 252 7.65 6.90 10.72
N MET A 253 8.51 6.98 9.70
CA MET A 253 9.88 7.50 9.87
C MET A 253 9.92 8.96 10.36
N PRO A 254 10.95 9.36 11.13
CA PRO A 254 11.14 10.75 11.52
C PRO A 254 11.33 11.68 10.32
N GLY A 255 10.91 12.93 10.46
CA GLY A 255 11.19 13.99 9.49
C GLY A 255 10.26 14.06 8.28
N LEU A 256 9.56 12.97 7.93
CA LEU A 256 8.59 12.98 6.83
C LEU A 256 7.40 12.05 7.12
N SER A 257 6.25 12.66 7.41
CA SER A 257 4.97 11.94 7.48
C SER A 257 4.37 11.83 6.07
N PHE A 258 3.88 10.65 5.70
CA PHE A 258 3.24 10.43 4.40
C PHE A 258 2.00 9.54 4.46
N THR A 259 1.14 9.67 3.45
CA THR A 259 -0.13 8.96 3.30
C THR A 259 -0.39 8.60 1.83
N GLY A 260 -1.50 7.90 1.57
CA GLY A 260 -1.96 7.59 0.23
C GLY A 260 -2.77 8.70 -0.45
N ALA A 261 -2.83 8.63 -1.78
CA ALA A 261 -3.76 9.34 -2.65
C ALA A 261 -4.17 8.43 -3.81
N GLY A 262 -5.27 8.78 -4.45
CA GLY A 262 -5.80 8.04 -5.60
C GLY A 262 -6.32 8.95 -6.69
N CYS A 263 -5.97 8.63 -7.93
CA CYS A 263 -6.55 9.21 -9.13
C CYS A 263 -7.16 8.06 -9.95
N LEU A 264 -8.43 8.18 -10.37
CA LEU A 264 -9.04 7.13 -11.18
C LEU A 264 -8.28 6.98 -12.50
N PRO A 265 -8.10 5.73 -13.01
CA PRO A 265 -7.23 5.47 -14.16
C PRO A 265 -7.75 6.07 -15.48
N ASN A 266 -9.02 6.49 -15.53
CA ASN A 266 -9.61 7.14 -16.70
C ASN A 266 -9.46 8.67 -16.71
N LEU A 267 -8.86 9.26 -15.66
CA LEU A 267 -8.56 10.68 -15.55
C LEU A 267 -7.09 10.95 -15.90
N ASP A 268 -6.76 12.21 -16.14
CA ASP A 268 -5.36 12.64 -16.31
C ASP A 268 -4.64 12.56 -14.96
N ARG A 269 -3.66 11.65 -14.86
CA ARG A 269 -2.86 11.41 -13.65
C ARG A 269 -1.72 12.41 -13.48
N ASP A 270 -1.48 13.29 -14.44
CA ASP A 270 -0.53 14.39 -14.31
C ASP A 270 -1.20 15.67 -13.80
N ASP A 271 -2.54 15.73 -13.81
CA ASP A 271 -3.29 16.84 -13.23
C ASP A 271 -3.60 16.59 -11.73
N PRO A 272 -2.98 17.36 -10.81
CA PRO A 272 -3.20 17.19 -9.37
C PRO A 272 -4.66 17.43 -8.95
N ALA A 273 -5.47 18.14 -9.76
CA ALA A 273 -6.89 18.37 -9.46
C ALA A 273 -7.74 17.08 -9.55
N ASN A 274 -7.24 16.04 -10.22
CA ASN A 274 -7.92 14.75 -10.33
C ASN A 274 -7.66 13.81 -9.15
N TYR A 275 -6.70 14.14 -8.28
CA TYR A 275 -6.36 13.33 -7.13
C TYR A 275 -7.33 13.55 -5.97
N LYS A 276 -7.69 12.43 -5.35
CA LYS A 276 -8.44 12.37 -4.10
C LYS A 276 -7.54 11.84 -3.00
N ARG A 277 -7.92 12.14 -1.76
CA ARG A 277 -7.36 11.48 -0.59
C ARG A 277 -7.54 9.97 -0.71
N TRP A 278 -6.64 9.23 -0.07
CA TRP A 278 -6.61 7.77 -0.10
C TRP A 278 -8.01 7.15 0.09
N SER A 279 -8.36 6.19 -0.77
CA SER A 279 -9.61 5.43 -0.70
C SER A 279 -9.90 4.90 0.71
N TRP A 280 -8.88 4.39 1.42
CA TRP A 280 -8.98 3.88 2.79
C TRP A 280 -9.37 4.97 3.79
N VAL A 281 -8.77 6.16 3.69
CA VAL A 281 -9.11 7.30 4.56
C VAL A 281 -10.57 7.70 4.33
N ILE A 282 -11.00 7.78 3.07
CA ILE A 282 -12.38 8.12 2.72
C ILE A 282 -13.37 7.08 3.30
N ALA A 283 -13.05 5.79 3.22
CA ALA A 283 -13.92 4.74 3.78
C ALA A 283 -14.08 4.88 5.30
N LYS A 284 -12.97 5.11 6.03
CA LYS A 284 -13.01 5.35 7.49
C LYS A 284 -13.84 6.58 7.84
N GLU A 285 -13.67 7.68 7.12
CA GLU A 285 -14.44 8.91 7.34
C GLU A 285 -15.94 8.71 7.13
N GLN A 286 -16.34 7.94 6.11
CA GLN A 286 -17.73 7.64 5.86
C GLN A 286 -18.34 6.78 6.98
N VAL A 287 -17.59 5.82 7.52
CA VAL A 287 -18.02 5.03 8.68
C VAL A 287 -18.14 5.89 9.92
N VAL A 288 -17.13 6.72 10.23
CA VAL A 288 -17.19 7.68 11.35
C VAL A 288 -18.34 8.67 11.20
N GLY A 289 -18.56 9.19 9.99
CA GLY A 289 -19.68 10.08 9.69
C GLY A 289 -21.02 9.46 10.07
N LYS A 290 -21.23 8.17 9.74
CA LYS A 290 -22.45 7.43 10.14
C LYS A 290 -22.56 7.24 11.66
N LEU A 291 -21.46 7.02 12.37
CA LEU A 291 -21.46 6.95 13.84
C LEU A 291 -21.86 8.30 14.46
N ILE A 292 -21.32 9.40 13.93
CA ILE A 292 -21.64 10.76 14.37
C ILE A 292 -23.12 11.09 14.09
N GLU A 293 -23.61 10.78 12.88
CA GLU A 293 -25.01 10.97 12.49
C GLU A 293 -25.98 10.17 13.37
N ALA A 294 -25.58 8.97 13.79
CA ALA A 294 -26.33 8.13 14.72
C ALA A 294 -26.27 8.61 16.18
N GLY A 295 -25.45 9.63 16.50
CA GLY A 295 -25.31 10.17 17.85
C GLY A 295 -24.59 9.23 18.81
N VAL A 296 -23.74 8.34 18.29
CA VAL A 296 -22.95 7.39 19.09
C VAL A 296 -21.94 8.14 19.96
N SER A 297 -21.86 7.77 21.23
CA SER A 297 -21.06 8.46 22.24
C SER A 297 -20.21 7.54 23.13
N SER A 298 -20.25 6.22 22.89
CA SER A 298 -19.49 5.24 23.66
C SER A 298 -19.03 4.07 22.79
N PHE A 299 -18.04 3.31 23.28
CA PHE A 299 -17.54 2.09 22.63
C PHE A 299 -18.63 1.01 22.46
N GLU A 300 -19.54 0.88 23.42
CA GLU A 300 -20.63 -0.10 23.37
C GLU A 300 -21.65 0.27 22.29
N GLU A 301 -22.08 1.54 22.25
CA GLU A 301 -22.96 2.06 21.21
C GLU A 301 -22.32 1.95 19.82
N ALA A 302 -21.02 2.24 19.71
CA ALA A 302 -20.28 2.14 18.46
C ALA A 302 -20.24 0.70 17.94
N ARG A 303 -19.96 -0.28 18.82
CA ARG A 303 -19.96 -1.70 18.42
C ARG A 303 -21.30 -2.14 17.85
N GLU A 304 -22.41 -1.80 18.52
CA GLU A 304 -23.75 -2.17 18.06
C GLU A 304 -24.15 -1.45 16.77
N GLU A 305 -23.80 -0.16 16.64
CA GLU A 305 -24.08 0.59 15.42
C GLU A 305 -23.25 0.08 14.23
N LEU A 306 -21.98 -0.25 14.43
CA LEU A 306 -21.13 -0.86 13.40
C LEU A 306 -21.70 -2.21 12.93
N LYS A 307 -22.16 -3.07 13.85
CA LYS A 307 -22.87 -4.32 13.51
C LYS A 307 -24.15 -4.07 12.72
N ARG A 308 -24.91 -3.02 13.07
CA ARG A 308 -26.10 -2.60 12.33
C ARG A 308 -25.74 -2.14 10.92
N LEU A 309 -24.70 -1.33 10.77
CA LEU A 309 -24.25 -0.80 9.48
C LEU A 309 -23.87 -1.93 8.51
N LEU A 310 -23.13 -2.95 8.97
CA LEU A 310 -22.75 -4.12 8.15
C LEU A 310 -23.92 -4.76 7.41
N THR A 311 -25.13 -4.74 7.97
CA THR A 311 -26.31 -5.40 7.39
C THR A 311 -27.30 -4.43 6.73
N SER A 312 -27.28 -3.16 7.12
CA SER A 312 -28.35 -2.20 6.77
C SER A 312 -27.90 -1.00 5.93
N ASP A 313 -26.61 -0.73 5.82
CA ASP A 313 -26.12 0.40 5.02
C ASP A 313 -26.40 0.16 3.52
N PRO A 314 -27.17 1.04 2.84
CA PRO A 314 -27.45 0.91 1.42
C PRO A 314 -26.22 1.17 0.52
N GLU A 315 -25.17 1.80 1.06
CA GLU A 315 -23.96 2.14 0.31
C GLU A 315 -22.78 1.22 0.61
N MET A 316 -22.99 0.11 1.34
CA MET A 316 -21.92 -0.79 1.78
C MET A 316 -21.12 -1.36 0.60
N ASP A 317 -19.81 -1.11 0.59
CA ASP A 317 -18.83 -1.72 -0.31
C ASP A 317 -17.74 -2.43 0.51
N VAL A 318 -16.81 -3.12 -0.15
CA VAL A 318 -15.79 -3.94 0.52
C VAL A 318 -14.90 -3.10 1.45
N LEU A 319 -14.50 -1.91 1.01
CA LEU A 319 -13.61 -1.05 1.80
C LEU A 319 -14.29 -0.50 3.07
N ARG A 320 -15.59 -0.24 3.04
CA ARG A 320 -16.36 0.11 4.24
C ARG A 320 -16.54 -1.07 5.18
N VAL A 321 -16.72 -2.28 4.66
CA VAL A 321 -16.73 -3.50 5.49
C VAL A 321 -15.41 -3.65 6.22
N GLU A 322 -14.28 -3.48 5.51
CA GLU A 322 -12.95 -3.49 6.12
C GLU A 322 -12.80 -2.42 7.19
N ALA A 323 -13.19 -1.17 6.91
CA ALA A 323 -13.13 -0.09 7.89
C ALA A 323 -13.95 -0.41 9.15
N ILE A 324 -15.16 -0.97 8.99
CA ILE A 324 -15.98 -1.39 10.12
C ILE A 324 -15.30 -2.52 10.92
N HIS A 325 -14.74 -3.54 10.26
CA HIS A 325 -14.03 -4.62 10.94
C HIS A 325 -12.79 -4.11 11.70
N THR A 326 -12.02 -3.20 11.09
CA THR A 326 -10.90 -2.53 11.78
C THR A 326 -11.39 -1.79 13.01
N PHE A 327 -12.52 -1.09 12.92
CA PHE A 327 -13.08 -0.35 14.05
C PHE A 327 -13.58 -1.29 15.15
N LEU A 328 -14.23 -2.40 14.80
CA LEU A 328 -14.65 -3.41 15.78
C LEU A 328 -13.45 -4.02 16.49
N TYR A 329 -12.38 -4.34 15.76
CA TYR A 329 -11.14 -4.86 16.35
C TYR A 329 -10.48 -3.86 17.30
N MET A 330 -10.36 -2.61 16.87
CA MET A 330 -9.74 -1.55 17.65
C MET A 330 -10.56 -1.20 18.90
N ILE A 331 -11.90 -1.34 18.87
CA ILE A 331 -12.76 -1.28 20.07
C ILE A 331 -12.43 -2.41 21.06
N GLU A 332 -12.14 -3.62 20.57
CA GLU A 332 -11.72 -4.73 21.43
C GLU A 332 -10.33 -4.46 22.04
N LEU A 333 -9.41 -3.87 21.29
CA LEU A 333 -8.10 -3.46 21.82
C LEU A 333 -8.22 -2.39 22.90
N ALA A 334 -9.12 -1.42 22.73
CA ALA A 334 -9.33 -0.36 23.72
C ALA A 334 -9.75 -0.89 25.10
N LYS A 335 -10.33 -2.10 25.19
CA LYS A 335 -10.66 -2.74 26.48
C LYS A 335 -9.43 -3.06 27.34
N PHE A 336 -8.25 -3.15 26.73
CA PHE A 336 -6.98 -3.38 27.42
C PHE A 336 -6.29 -2.09 27.87
N ASP A 337 -6.82 -0.92 27.48
CA ASP A 337 -6.33 0.39 27.90
C ASP A 337 -7.41 1.12 28.73
N PRO A 338 -7.29 1.12 30.07
CA PRO A 338 -8.24 1.82 30.95
C PRO A 338 -8.31 3.34 30.74
N ALA A 339 -7.34 3.94 30.04
CA ALA A 339 -7.31 5.36 29.71
C ALA A 339 -7.97 5.70 28.37
N ALA A 340 -8.32 4.70 27.56
CA ALA A 340 -8.88 4.93 26.22
C ALA A 340 -10.22 5.69 26.29
N SER A 341 -10.26 6.85 25.64
CA SER A 341 -11.50 7.62 25.43
C SER A 341 -12.12 7.27 24.08
N TYR A 342 -13.45 7.10 24.05
CA TYR A 342 -14.17 6.90 22.79
C TYR A 342 -13.99 8.08 21.83
N GLU A 343 -13.97 9.31 22.35
CA GLU A 343 -13.78 10.51 21.52
C GLU A 343 -12.38 10.53 20.92
N GLU A 344 -11.33 10.30 21.73
CA GLU A 344 -9.95 10.27 21.24
C GLU A 344 -9.75 9.13 20.24
N TYR A 345 -10.37 7.98 20.48
CA TYR A 345 -10.37 6.85 19.57
C TYR A 345 -11.03 7.19 18.23
N LEU A 346 -12.22 7.79 18.27
CA LEU A 346 -12.97 8.15 17.07
C LEU A 346 -12.16 9.14 16.23
N TRP A 347 -11.50 10.11 16.88
CA TRP A 347 -10.60 11.02 16.20
C TRP A 347 -9.38 10.30 15.64
N ALA A 348 -8.66 9.48 16.42
CA ALA A 348 -7.49 8.74 15.95
C ALA A 348 -7.74 7.92 14.67
N MET A 349 -8.97 7.48 14.44
CA MET A 349 -9.36 6.74 13.23
C MET A 349 -9.43 7.58 11.96
N VAL A 350 -9.73 8.87 12.08
CA VAL A 350 -9.93 9.79 10.94
C VAL A 350 -9.02 11.03 10.98
N THR A 351 -8.17 11.15 12.01
CA THR A 351 -7.22 12.26 12.13
C THR A 351 -6.33 12.28 10.90
N TYR A 352 -6.32 13.43 10.26
CA TYR A 352 -5.48 13.75 9.13
C TYR A 352 -4.57 14.90 9.55
N ASP A 353 -3.26 14.67 9.47
CA ASP A 353 -2.30 15.75 9.60
C ASP A 353 -2.14 16.43 8.22
N PRO A 354 -2.53 17.70 8.07
CA PRO A 354 -2.45 18.41 6.79
C PRO A 354 -1.02 18.56 6.26
N GLU A 355 -0.01 18.41 7.11
CA GLU A 355 1.40 18.42 6.72
C GLU A 355 1.87 17.06 6.18
N THR A 356 1.03 16.02 6.24
CA THR A 356 1.34 14.69 5.73
C THR A 356 1.33 14.67 4.20
N LEU A 357 2.44 14.25 3.62
CA LEU A 357 2.64 14.17 2.18
C LEU A 357 1.89 12.98 1.57
N ALA A 358 0.91 13.23 0.73
CA ALA A 358 0.15 12.21 0.03
C ALA A 358 0.86 11.80 -1.26
N VAL A 359 0.89 10.49 -1.50
CA VAL A 359 1.49 9.88 -2.71
C VAL A 359 0.55 8.86 -3.35
N PRO A 360 0.64 8.63 -4.67
CA PRO A 360 -0.25 7.70 -5.36
C PRO A 360 -0.06 6.27 -4.84
N VAL A 361 -1.14 5.68 -4.34
CA VAL A 361 -1.16 4.26 -3.92
C VAL A 361 -2.37 3.50 -4.48
N ASP A 362 -3.47 4.19 -4.79
CA ASP A 362 -4.65 3.55 -5.39
C ASP A 362 -4.54 3.44 -6.91
N TYR A 363 -5.29 2.48 -7.47
CA TYR A 363 -5.49 2.31 -8.91
C TYR A 363 -4.20 1.98 -9.67
N LEU A 364 -3.27 1.25 -9.05
CA LEU A 364 -1.99 0.88 -9.64
C LEU A 364 -2.00 -0.57 -10.15
N THR A 365 -1.24 -0.81 -11.20
CA THR A 365 -0.87 -2.14 -11.66
C THR A 365 0.55 -2.43 -11.24
N VAL A 366 0.77 -3.61 -10.67
CA VAL A 366 2.10 -4.08 -10.25
C VAL A 366 2.33 -5.52 -10.69
N ALA A 367 3.59 -5.95 -10.68
CA ALA A 367 3.92 -7.35 -10.95
C ALA A 367 3.15 -8.30 -10.01
N GLY A 368 2.61 -9.36 -10.57
CA GLY A 368 1.95 -10.44 -9.83
C GLY A 368 2.97 -11.44 -9.28
N ALA A 369 2.52 -12.27 -8.35
CA ALA A 369 3.35 -13.28 -7.70
C ALA A 369 3.08 -14.72 -8.20
N SER A 370 2.19 -14.89 -9.19
CA SER A 370 1.78 -16.19 -9.72
C SER A 370 2.62 -16.66 -10.90
N SER A 371 3.17 -15.75 -11.70
CA SER A 371 4.08 -16.07 -12.80
C SER A 371 4.95 -14.88 -13.22
N PRO A 372 6.05 -15.09 -13.97
CA PRO A 372 6.92 -14.01 -14.45
C PRO A 372 6.27 -13.00 -15.43
N LEU A 373 5.03 -13.26 -15.86
CA LEU A 373 4.25 -12.45 -16.80
C LEU A 373 2.91 -11.98 -16.18
N SER A 374 2.68 -12.29 -14.90
CA SER A 374 1.43 -11.93 -14.23
C SER A 374 1.45 -10.48 -13.77
N TYR A 375 0.33 -9.79 -13.88
CA TYR A 375 0.15 -8.48 -13.25
C TYR A 375 -1.13 -8.50 -12.45
N THR A 376 -1.19 -7.65 -11.43
CA THR A 376 -2.41 -7.39 -10.66
C THR A 376 -2.67 -5.90 -10.65
N TYR A 377 -3.88 -5.52 -11.04
CA TYR A 377 -4.43 -4.19 -10.88
C TYR A 377 -5.13 -4.11 -9.53
N TYR A 378 -4.84 -3.08 -8.75
CA TYR A 378 -5.43 -2.86 -7.44
C TYR A 378 -6.26 -1.57 -7.44
N GLY A 379 -7.57 -1.71 -7.23
CA GLY A 379 -8.47 -0.55 -7.15
C GLY A 379 -8.33 0.25 -5.85
N ALA A 380 -7.79 -0.37 -4.80
CA ALA A 380 -7.36 0.29 -3.58
C ALA A 380 -6.00 -0.26 -3.14
N GLY A 381 -5.04 0.62 -2.87
CA GLY A 381 -3.68 0.25 -2.46
C GLY A 381 -3.44 0.45 -0.97
N GLY A 382 -2.28 -0.04 -0.51
CA GLY A 382 -1.83 0.07 0.88
C GLY A 382 -0.89 1.26 1.11
N LEU A 383 -0.79 1.73 2.36
CA LEU A 383 0.23 2.72 2.74
C LEU A 383 1.66 2.21 2.50
N SER A 384 1.88 0.90 2.55
CA SER A 384 3.17 0.28 2.21
C SER A 384 3.66 0.61 0.82
N TRP A 385 2.78 1.00 -0.11
CA TRP A 385 3.14 1.34 -1.49
C TRP A 385 3.60 2.80 -1.63
N ALA A 386 3.29 3.63 -0.64
CA ALA A 386 3.82 5.00 -0.56
C ALA A 386 5.34 5.00 -0.35
N THR A 387 5.84 4.07 0.45
CA THR A 387 7.27 3.89 0.76
C THR A 387 8.15 3.74 -0.49
N PRO A 388 7.93 2.75 -1.38
CA PRO A 388 8.72 2.59 -2.61
C PRO A 388 8.50 3.74 -3.59
N TYR A 389 7.32 4.36 -3.63
CA TYR A 389 7.07 5.53 -4.47
C TYR A 389 7.97 6.70 -4.04
N LEU A 390 7.98 7.00 -2.73
CA LEU A 390 8.81 8.05 -2.16
C LEU A 390 10.30 7.76 -2.31
N ALA A 391 10.73 6.53 -2.04
CA ALA A 391 12.12 6.10 -2.27
C ALA A 391 12.53 6.32 -3.75
N GLY A 392 11.63 6.07 -4.69
CA GLY A 392 11.89 6.33 -6.10
C GLY A 392 12.04 7.82 -6.40
N VAL A 393 11.16 8.67 -5.86
CA VAL A 393 11.29 10.12 -6.05
C VAL A 393 12.55 10.67 -5.41
N LEU A 394 12.94 10.20 -4.23
CA LEU A 394 14.21 10.54 -3.61
C LEU A 394 15.40 10.15 -4.50
N ALA A 395 15.33 9.02 -5.20
CA ALA A 395 16.35 8.62 -6.18
C ALA A 395 16.40 9.58 -7.39
N LEU A 396 15.26 10.06 -7.88
CA LEU A 396 15.22 11.11 -8.91
C LEU A 396 15.88 12.41 -8.43
N GLY A 397 15.65 12.79 -7.16
CA GLY A 397 16.27 13.96 -6.53
C GLY A 397 17.79 13.81 -6.40
N LEU A 398 18.26 12.66 -5.91
CA LEU A 398 19.69 12.38 -5.81
C LEU A 398 20.39 12.28 -7.17
N GLN A 399 19.68 11.91 -8.24
CA GLN A 399 20.25 11.94 -9.58
C GLN A 399 20.64 13.38 -10.00
N VAL A 400 19.82 14.37 -9.67
CA VAL A 400 20.11 15.78 -10.03
C VAL A 400 21.01 16.48 -9.02
N ASN A 401 20.96 16.07 -7.75
CA ASN A 401 21.81 16.58 -6.69
C ASN A 401 22.34 15.44 -5.79
N PRO A 402 23.46 14.80 -6.19
CA PRO A 402 24.01 13.64 -5.47
C PRO A 402 24.46 13.93 -4.03
N SER A 403 24.68 15.20 -3.70
CA SER A 403 25.13 15.70 -2.39
C SER A 403 24.00 16.13 -1.44
N ALA A 404 22.74 16.15 -1.90
CA ALA A 404 21.61 16.54 -1.06
C ALA A 404 21.52 15.66 0.19
N THR A 405 21.30 16.28 1.35
CA THR A 405 21.08 15.54 2.60
C THR A 405 19.63 15.05 2.68
N PRO A 406 19.31 14.10 3.58
CA PRO A 406 17.93 13.71 3.83
C PRO A 406 17.03 14.91 4.17
N GLU A 407 17.53 15.86 4.95
CA GLU A 407 16.81 17.09 5.31
C GLU A 407 16.52 17.97 4.09
N ASP A 408 17.51 18.16 3.20
CA ASP A 408 17.31 18.91 1.95
C ASP A 408 16.22 18.27 1.09
N LEU A 409 16.25 16.94 0.97
CA LEU A 409 15.29 16.19 0.18
C LEU A 409 13.88 16.27 0.80
N PHE A 410 13.73 16.05 2.11
CA PHE A 410 12.43 16.07 2.77
C PHE A 410 11.82 17.47 2.80
N ALA A 411 12.64 18.51 3.01
CA ALA A 411 12.20 19.90 2.91
C ALA A 411 11.69 20.19 1.49
N ALA A 412 12.45 19.83 0.45
CA ALA A 412 12.03 20.04 -0.94
C ALA A 412 10.72 19.31 -1.26
N LEU A 413 10.51 18.08 -0.77
CA LEU A 413 9.24 17.35 -0.96
C LEU A 413 8.04 18.12 -0.38
N LEU A 414 8.18 18.63 0.84
CA LEU A 414 7.10 19.31 1.56
C LEU A 414 6.82 20.73 1.06
N GLU A 415 7.86 21.46 0.65
CA GLU A 415 7.77 22.84 0.16
C GLU A 415 7.21 22.92 -1.27
N THR A 416 7.45 21.90 -2.09
CA THR A 416 7.05 21.88 -3.51
C THR A 416 5.72 21.17 -3.77
N ALA A 417 5.18 20.47 -2.76
CA ALA A 417 3.92 19.75 -2.84
C ALA A 417 2.75 20.65 -3.25
N TRP A 418 1.84 20.12 -4.06
CA TRP A 418 0.58 20.78 -4.36
C TRP A 418 -0.35 20.75 -3.15
N THR A 419 -1.15 21.80 -2.95
CA THR A 419 -2.32 21.69 -2.08
C THR A 419 -3.42 20.94 -2.83
N PHE A 420 -4.00 19.91 -2.21
CA PHE A 420 -5.11 19.14 -2.79
C PHE A 420 -6.15 18.75 -1.73
N GLY A 421 -7.31 18.25 -2.16
CA GLY A 421 -8.42 17.92 -1.27
C GLY A 421 -9.45 19.05 -1.11
N GLN A 422 -10.45 18.82 -0.25
CA GLN A 422 -11.56 19.75 -0.05
C GLN A 422 -11.19 20.85 0.96
N GLU A 423 -11.83 22.02 0.83
CA GLU A 423 -11.66 23.13 1.77
C GLU A 423 -11.94 22.67 3.22
N GLY A 424 -11.00 22.94 4.13
CA GLY A 424 -11.06 22.48 5.53
C GLY A 424 -10.42 21.12 5.82
N VAL A 425 -10.08 20.32 4.79
CA VAL A 425 -9.34 19.05 4.93
C VAL A 425 -8.28 18.92 3.83
N GLN A 426 -7.62 20.05 3.54
CA GLN A 426 -6.58 20.14 2.52
C GLN A 426 -5.32 19.41 2.97
N GLY A 427 -4.68 18.73 2.02
CA GLY A 427 -3.44 18.02 2.18
C GLY A 427 -2.34 18.51 1.25
N LYS A 428 -1.16 17.89 1.37
CA LYS A 428 -0.03 18.07 0.45
C LYS A 428 0.03 16.86 -0.49
N LEU A 429 -0.08 17.07 -1.80
CA LEU A 429 0.16 16.04 -2.81
C LEU A 429 1.57 16.21 -3.36
N LEU A 430 2.32 15.12 -3.38
CA LEU A 430 3.67 15.07 -3.95
C LEU A 430 3.73 15.69 -5.36
N ASN A 431 4.76 16.49 -5.61
CA ASN A 431 5.03 17.10 -6.91
C ASN A 431 6.44 16.74 -7.39
N PRO A 432 6.62 15.59 -8.08
CA PRO A 432 7.95 15.11 -8.48
C PRO A 432 8.72 16.12 -9.33
N LYS A 433 8.03 16.81 -10.24
CA LYS A 433 8.65 17.79 -11.12
C LYS A 433 9.21 18.99 -10.36
N ALA A 434 8.39 19.63 -9.51
CA ALA A 434 8.84 20.78 -8.75
C ALA A 434 9.89 20.38 -7.70
N PHE A 435 9.76 19.20 -7.10
CA PHE A 435 10.77 18.63 -6.21
C PHE A 435 12.13 18.51 -6.91
N VAL A 436 12.19 17.89 -8.08
CA VAL A 436 13.44 17.76 -8.85
C VAL A 436 13.95 19.13 -9.30
N ASP A 437 13.08 20.03 -9.73
CA ASP A 437 13.49 21.37 -10.17
C ASP A 437 14.04 22.24 -9.01
N ALA A 438 13.59 22.02 -7.76
CA ALA A 438 14.10 22.70 -6.57
C ALA A 438 15.49 22.21 -6.11
N LEU A 439 15.91 21.02 -6.55
CA LEU A 439 17.20 20.42 -6.18
C LEU A 439 18.32 20.70 -7.19
N LYS A 440 17.99 21.21 -8.38
CA LYS A 440 18.95 21.66 -9.41
C LYS A 440 19.58 23.00 -9.03
#